data_AF-A0A971SHG2-F1
#
_entry.id   AF-A0A971SHG2-F1
#
_cell.length_a   1.000
_cell.length_b   1.000
_cell.length_c   1.000
_cell.angle_alpha   90.00
_cell.angle_beta   90.00
_cell.angle_gamma   90.00
#
_symmetry.space_group_name_H-M   'P 1'
#
loop_
_entity.id
_entity.type
_entity.pdbx_description
1 polymer ?
#
loop_
_entity_poly.entity_id
_entity_poly.type
_entity_poly.pdbx_seq_one_letter_code
_entity_poly.pdbx_strand_id
1 'polypeptide(L)'
;LTKPLAHLHTQFNREIPWAEIDMDFMNLNQSAHGDREFGFIGARLRKARKVIVGFWQDEEVVDRLATWIRAALAGNDLQGAKFVRFGDNMREVAVTEGDKVAAQIRLGYSVNGYGVGDLVAVINSISQNEIRELLAEYEQKYQIQKELAADGAQRNSLEEAARIELGLKKFLETGGFKGFTTTFEDLHGLIQLPGLAVQRLMAAGYGFGAEGDWKTAALVRAMKVMAYGLKGGTSFMEDYTYHLQEGRMKVLGAHMLEVCESIAAGQPSLEIHPLSIGGKADPVRLVFNVPEGRALNASIIDLGNRFRLLVNEVEVTAPEHDLPKLPVARALWTPLPNLKIGAEAWILAGGAHHTGFSQALTKEHMEDFAEIAGIEYLLIDDDTQISTFKKELRWNELYYHLAQGIRD
;
A
#
# COMPACT_ATOMS: atom_id res chain seq x y z
N LEU A 1 26.58 7.63 7.96
CA LEU A 1 25.56 7.58 6.88
C LEU A 1 24.22 7.18 7.50
N THR A 2 23.18 8.01 7.35
CA THR A 2 21.80 7.75 7.81
C THR A 2 20.82 7.58 6.65
N LYS A 3 21.30 7.71 5.41
CA LYS A 3 20.53 7.47 4.19
C LYS A 3 20.75 6.02 3.71
N PRO A 4 19.76 5.41 3.02
CA PRO A 4 19.91 4.09 2.41
C PRO A 4 21.13 4.01 1.48
N LEU A 5 21.70 2.82 1.36
CA LEU A 5 22.89 2.56 0.53
C LEU A 5 22.57 1.50 -0.53
N ALA A 6 22.83 1.83 -1.78
CA ALA A 6 22.98 0.87 -2.87
C ALA A 6 24.47 0.76 -3.23
N HIS A 7 24.94 -0.47 -3.39
CA HIS A 7 26.26 -0.79 -3.88
C HIS A 7 26.13 -1.35 -5.30
N LEU A 8 26.42 -0.49 -6.30
CA LEU A 8 26.48 -0.89 -7.69
C LEU A 8 27.89 -1.44 -7.99
N HIS A 9 28.01 -2.76 -8.06
CA HIS A 9 29.23 -3.44 -8.48
C HIS A 9 29.25 -3.56 -10.01
N THR A 10 29.97 -2.65 -10.65
CA THR A 10 30.01 -2.52 -12.11
C THR A 10 31.40 -2.17 -12.62
N GLN A 11 31.56 -2.12 -13.94
CA GLN A 11 32.80 -1.78 -14.62
C GLN A 11 32.50 -0.91 -15.85
N PHE A 12 33.38 0.04 -16.14
CA PHE A 12 33.19 0.99 -17.26
C PHE A 12 33.17 0.31 -18.63
N ASN A 13 34.10 -0.61 -18.88
CA ASN A 13 34.17 -1.43 -20.09
C ASN A 13 33.42 -2.75 -19.90
N ARG A 14 32.73 -3.20 -20.96
CA ARG A 14 32.00 -4.47 -20.96
C ARG A 14 32.91 -5.68 -21.11
N GLU A 15 33.84 -5.61 -22.05
CA GLU A 15 34.76 -6.70 -22.39
C GLU A 15 36.18 -6.35 -21.97
N ILE A 16 36.98 -7.38 -21.70
CA ILE A 16 38.42 -7.22 -21.51
C ILE A 16 39.05 -6.90 -22.87
N PRO A 17 39.85 -5.83 -22.99
CA PRO A 17 40.55 -5.51 -24.25
C PRO A 17 41.75 -6.47 -24.42
N TRP A 18 41.48 -7.71 -24.83
CA TRP A 18 42.45 -8.83 -24.76
C TRP A 18 43.82 -8.56 -25.38
N ALA A 19 43.87 -7.82 -26.49
CA ALA A 19 45.11 -7.53 -27.20
C ALA A 19 45.85 -6.28 -26.66
N GLU A 20 45.17 -5.44 -25.88
CA GLU A 20 45.64 -4.11 -25.47
C GLU A 20 45.77 -3.96 -23.94
N ILE A 21 45.25 -4.91 -23.15
CA ILE A 21 45.29 -4.87 -21.69
C ILE A 21 46.74 -4.77 -21.18
N ASP A 22 47.00 -3.77 -20.35
CA ASP A 22 48.28 -3.53 -19.70
C ASP A 22 48.10 -3.20 -18.20
N MET A 23 49.21 -2.84 -17.53
CA MET A 23 49.18 -2.53 -16.10
C MET A 23 48.44 -1.23 -15.78
N ASP A 24 48.39 -0.27 -16.70
CA ASP A 24 47.65 0.97 -16.47
C ASP A 24 46.15 0.70 -16.49
N PHE A 25 45.68 -0.12 -17.44
CA PHE A 25 44.30 -0.61 -17.44
C PHE A 25 43.96 -1.39 -16.16
N MET A 26 44.82 -2.32 -15.74
CA MET A 26 44.62 -3.11 -14.52
C MET A 26 44.58 -2.24 -13.26
N ASN A 27 45.36 -1.17 -13.21
CA ASN A 27 45.36 -0.22 -12.09
C ASN A 27 44.11 0.69 -12.07
N LEU A 28 43.44 0.90 -13.20
CA LEU A 28 42.26 1.76 -13.28
C LEU A 28 40.95 0.96 -13.13
N ASN A 29 40.79 -0.12 -13.89
CA ASN A 29 39.53 -0.86 -14.07
C ASN A 29 39.41 -2.03 -13.08
N GLN A 30 39.57 -1.73 -11.79
CA GLN A 30 39.77 -2.73 -10.74
C GLN A 30 38.60 -2.92 -9.76
N SER A 31 37.37 -2.63 -10.21
CA SER A 31 36.15 -2.86 -9.41
C SER A 31 36.02 -4.30 -8.90
N ALA A 32 36.55 -5.28 -9.65
CA ALA A 32 36.50 -6.71 -9.31
C ALA A 32 36.97 -7.03 -7.88
N HIS A 33 38.02 -6.37 -7.39
CA HIS A 33 38.48 -6.50 -6.01
C HIS A 33 38.20 -5.27 -5.13
N GLY A 34 38.14 -4.06 -5.71
CA GLY A 34 37.80 -2.85 -4.95
C GLY A 34 36.41 -2.93 -4.31
N ASP A 35 35.40 -3.39 -5.05
CA ASP A 35 34.05 -3.53 -4.52
C ASP A 35 33.93 -4.67 -3.51
N ARG A 36 34.77 -5.72 -3.61
CA ARG A 36 34.81 -6.79 -2.61
C ARG A 36 35.35 -6.28 -1.27
N GLU A 37 36.37 -5.44 -1.29
CA GLU A 37 36.89 -4.78 -0.08
C GLU A 37 35.83 -3.85 0.55
N PHE A 38 35.12 -3.07 -0.25
CA PHE A 38 33.98 -2.29 0.25
C PHE A 38 32.87 -3.19 0.82
N GLY A 39 32.62 -4.32 0.17
CA GLY A 39 31.69 -5.34 0.63
C GLY A 39 32.05 -5.88 2.03
N PHE A 40 33.33 -6.10 2.29
CA PHE A 40 33.82 -6.52 3.60
C PHE A 40 33.47 -5.49 4.69
N ILE A 41 33.82 -4.21 4.52
CA ILE A 41 33.58 -3.21 5.58
C ILE A 41 32.08 -3.01 5.84
N GLY A 42 31.24 -3.06 4.79
CA GLY A 42 29.79 -2.99 4.95
C GLY A 42 29.23 -4.17 5.75
N ALA A 43 29.70 -5.40 5.49
CA ALA A 43 29.30 -6.60 6.24
C ALA A 43 29.83 -6.56 7.69
N ARG A 44 31.09 -6.17 7.86
CA ARG A 44 31.74 -6.04 9.18
C ARG A 44 31.04 -5.04 10.09
N LEU A 45 30.49 -3.97 9.52
CA LEU A 45 29.70 -2.95 10.22
C LEU A 45 28.20 -3.28 10.29
N ARG A 46 27.76 -4.41 9.73
CA ARG A 46 26.35 -4.84 9.64
C ARG A 46 25.45 -3.74 9.05
N LYS A 47 25.92 -3.08 7.99
CA LYS A 47 25.15 -2.06 7.28
C LYS A 47 24.27 -2.73 6.23
N ALA A 48 22.96 -2.59 6.39
CA ALA A 48 21.96 -2.91 5.38
C ALA A 48 22.28 -2.15 4.08
N ARG A 49 22.20 -2.85 2.95
CA ARG A 49 22.48 -2.32 1.62
C ARG A 49 22.00 -3.27 0.54
N LYS A 50 21.46 -2.69 -0.53
CA LYS A 50 21.25 -3.40 -1.79
C LYS A 50 22.59 -3.56 -2.51
N VAL A 51 22.85 -4.74 -3.06
CA VAL A 51 23.98 -4.98 -3.97
C VAL A 51 23.44 -5.34 -5.35
N ILE A 52 23.86 -4.60 -6.37
CA ILE A 52 23.47 -4.80 -7.77
C ILE A 52 24.75 -5.05 -8.57
N VAL A 53 24.78 -6.13 -9.35
CA VAL A 53 25.98 -6.58 -10.06
C VAL A 53 25.66 -6.68 -11.54
N GLY A 54 26.48 -6.06 -12.38
CA GLY A 54 26.35 -6.17 -13.84
C GLY A 54 26.98 -4.98 -14.57
N PHE A 55 26.87 -4.98 -15.89
CA PHE A 55 27.38 -3.85 -16.69
C PHE A 55 26.41 -2.68 -16.60
N TRP A 56 26.93 -1.46 -16.43
CA TRP A 56 26.10 -0.28 -16.13
C TRP A 56 25.09 0.11 -17.22
N GLN A 57 25.25 -0.43 -18.44
CA GLN A 57 24.31 -0.25 -19.55
C GLN A 57 23.33 -1.42 -19.73
N ASP A 58 23.46 -2.50 -18.93
CA ASP A 58 22.51 -3.60 -18.99
C ASP A 58 21.16 -3.14 -18.42
N GLU A 59 20.08 -3.39 -19.15
CA GLU A 59 18.72 -2.95 -18.77
C GLU A 59 18.32 -3.49 -17.39
N GLU A 60 18.65 -4.76 -17.09
CA GLU A 60 18.38 -5.38 -15.78
C GLU A 60 19.07 -4.64 -14.62
N VAL A 61 20.29 -4.14 -14.81
CA VAL A 61 21.02 -3.38 -13.78
C VAL A 61 20.33 -2.02 -13.54
N VAL A 62 19.94 -1.34 -14.62
CA VAL A 62 19.21 -0.06 -14.55
C VAL A 62 17.86 -0.25 -13.87
N ASP A 63 17.12 -1.30 -14.20
CA ASP A 63 15.79 -1.59 -13.66
C ASP A 63 15.85 -1.95 -12.17
N ARG A 64 16.85 -2.73 -11.74
CA ARG A 64 17.04 -3.03 -10.32
C ARG A 64 17.44 -1.80 -9.51
N LEU A 65 18.28 -0.93 -10.08
CA LEU A 65 18.62 0.33 -9.43
C LEU A 65 17.41 1.27 -9.35
N ALA A 66 16.60 1.33 -10.40
CA ALA A 66 15.36 2.12 -10.43
C ALA A 66 14.35 1.61 -9.39
N THR A 67 14.19 0.29 -9.27
CA THR A 67 13.36 -0.36 -8.24
C THR A 67 13.81 0.02 -6.84
N TRP A 68 15.11 -0.08 -6.57
CA TRP A 68 15.67 0.30 -5.27
C TRP A 68 15.49 1.80 -4.96
N ILE A 69 15.69 2.69 -5.94
CA ILE A 69 15.46 4.13 -5.78
C ILE A 69 14.03 4.42 -5.35
N ARG A 70 13.04 3.72 -5.91
CA ARG A 70 11.62 3.88 -5.54
C ARG A 70 11.37 3.50 -4.09
N ALA A 71 11.92 2.37 -3.63
CA ALA A 71 11.85 1.97 -2.22
C ALA A 71 12.54 3.00 -1.30
N ALA A 72 13.69 3.53 -1.70
CA ALA A 72 14.40 4.60 -0.96
C ALA A 72 13.59 5.90 -0.90
N LEU A 73 12.88 6.28 -1.96
CA LEU A 73 11.97 7.42 -1.98
C LEU A 73 10.80 7.23 -1.02
N ALA A 74 10.20 6.05 -0.99
CA ALA A 74 9.13 5.73 -0.03
C ALA A 74 9.61 5.76 1.42
N GLY A 75 10.77 5.15 1.71
CA GLY A 75 11.40 5.24 3.03
C GLY A 75 11.69 6.68 3.46
N ASN A 76 12.12 7.53 2.53
CA ASN A 76 12.36 8.95 2.79
C ASN A 76 11.06 9.77 2.94
N ASP A 77 10.02 9.51 2.16
CA ASP A 77 8.71 10.21 2.27
C ASP A 77 8.03 9.96 3.62
N LEU A 78 8.27 8.81 4.25
CA LEU A 78 7.78 8.51 5.59
C LEU A 78 8.52 9.24 6.71
N GLN A 79 9.77 9.69 6.49
CA GLN A 79 10.54 10.37 7.54
C GLN A 79 9.93 11.74 7.87
N GLY A 80 9.35 11.85 9.06
CA GLY A 80 8.62 13.05 9.51
C GLY A 80 7.22 13.19 8.91
N ALA A 81 6.71 12.16 8.21
CA ALA A 81 5.35 12.17 7.70
C ALA A 81 4.32 12.21 8.84
N LYS A 82 3.14 12.76 8.53
CA LYS A 82 2.03 12.85 9.47
C LYS A 82 0.83 12.08 8.91
N PHE A 83 0.23 11.25 9.76
CA PHE A 83 -1.03 10.58 9.51
C PHE A 83 -2.05 11.05 10.55
N VAL A 84 -3.26 11.36 10.09
CA VAL A 84 -4.37 11.78 10.94
C VAL A 84 -5.38 10.66 11.08
N ARG A 85 -5.86 10.41 12.31
CA ARG A 85 -6.94 9.49 12.57
C ARG A 85 -8.18 10.27 12.97
N PHE A 86 -9.28 10.08 12.24
CA PHE A 86 -10.59 10.60 12.64
C PHE A 86 -11.34 9.50 13.40
N GLY A 87 -11.36 9.63 14.72
CA GLY A 87 -11.78 8.57 15.64
C GLY A 87 -10.64 7.60 16.00
N ASP A 88 -10.99 6.51 16.65
CA ASP A 88 -10.06 5.46 17.10
C ASP A 88 -10.17 4.18 16.26
N ASN A 89 -9.47 3.13 16.66
CA ASN A 89 -9.63 1.79 16.10
C ASN A 89 -11.08 1.31 16.29
N MET A 90 -11.59 0.49 15.37
CA MET A 90 -12.82 -0.27 15.66
C MET A 90 -12.62 -1.09 16.94
N ARG A 91 -13.61 -1.03 17.84
CA ARG A 91 -13.56 -1.72 19.13
C ARG A 91 -13.33 -3.22 18.95
N GLU A 92 -12.56 -3.78 19.86
CA GLU A 92 -12.21 -5.21 19.91
C GLU A 92 -11.39 -5.73 18.71
N VAL A 93 -10.89 -4.85 17.84
CA VAL A 93 -10.01 -5.23 16.73
C VAL A 93 -8.54 -5.20 17.16
N ALA A 94 -7.86 -6.33 17.03
CA ALA A 94 -6.46 -6.46 17.44
C ALA A 94 -5.47 -5.96 16.37
N VAL A 95 -5.56 -6.47 15.14
CA VAL A 95 -4.49 -6.30 14.13
C VAL A 95 -4.31 -4.87 13.65
N THR A 96 -5.34 -4.02 13.76
CA THR A 96 -5.27 -2.60 13.39
C THR A 96 -4.69 -1.73 14.50
N GLU A 97 -4.56 -2.25 15.72
CA GLU A 97 -3.89 -1.59 16.83
C GLU A 97 -2.37 -1.77 16.75
N GLY A 98 -1.62 -1.10 17.62
CA GLY A 98 -0.18 -1.30 17.80
C GLY A 98 0.49 -0.10 18.45
N ASP A 99 1.80 -0.18 18.60
CA ASP A 99 2.58 0.87 19.22
C ASP A 99 2.98 1.94 18.19
N LYS A 100 2.25 3.07 18.22
CA LYS A 100 2.47 4.24 17.37
C LYS A 100 3.83 4.91 17.66
N VAL A 101 4.34 4.81 18.90
CA VAL A 101 5.68 5.32 19.27
C VAL A 101 6.76 4.43 18.69
N ALA A 102 6.62 3.11 18.79
CA ALA A 102 7.55 2.16 18.16
C ALA A 102 7.55 2.34 16.64
N ALA A 103 6.39 2.54 16.01
CA ALA A 103 6.27 2.84 14.59
C ALA A 103 6.98 4.15 14.23
N GLN A 104 6.84 5.21 15.03
CA GLN A 104 7.54 6.47 14.78
C GLN A 104 9.06 6.32 14.89
N ILE A 105 9.57 5.56 15.86
CA ILE A 105 11.00 5.27 16.01
C ILE A 105 11.53 4.46 14.83
N ARG A 106 10.79 3.43 14.40
CA ARG A 106 11.24 2.47 13.39
C ARG A 106 11.00 2.94 11.96
N LEU A 107 9.82 3.47 11.68
CA LEU A 107 9.32 3.78 10.34
C LEU A 107 9.31 5.30 10.04
N GLY A 108 9.50 6.15 11.06
CA GLY A 108 9.76 7.58 10.90
C GLY A 108 8.55 8.48 10.78
N TYR A 109 7.32 7.94 10.73
CA TYR A 109 6.09 8.72 10.64
C TYR A 109 5.38 8.88 12.00
N SER A 110 4.58 9.93 12.12
CA SER A 110 3.73 10.18 13.28
C SER A 110 2.26 9.89 12.98
N VAL A 111 1.55 9.38 13.98
CA VAL A 111 0.12 9.06 13.90
C VAL A 111 -0.59 9.71 15.07
N ASN A 112 -1.52 10.62 14.80
CA ASN A 112 -2.22 11.37 15.85
C ASN A 112 -3.74 11.37 15.62
N GLY A 113 -4.49 11.27 16.71
CA GLY A 113 -5.95 11.33 16.70
C GLY A 113 -6.45 12.76 16.68
N TYR A 114 -7.50 13.00 15.90
CA TYR A 114 -8.28 14.23 15.87
C TYR A 114 -9.74 13.86 16.05
N GLY A 115 -10.48 14.67 16.82
CA GLY A 115 -11.91 14.43 17.02
C GLY A 115 -12.65 14.56 15.69
N VAL A 116 -13.63 13.68 15.42
CA VAL A 116 -14.42 13.77 14.18
C VAL A 116 -15.11 15.14 14.03
N GLY A 117 -15.43 15.79 15.14
CA GLY A 117 -15.98 17.16 15.16
C GLY A 117 -15.08 18.22 14.51
N ASP A 118 -13.75 18.07 14.58
CA ASP A 118 -12.81 18.99 13.93
C ASP A 118 -12.93 18.89 12.41
N LEU A 119 -13.05 17.66 11.89
CA LEU A 119 -13.30 17.41 10.48
C LEU A 119 -14.67 17.95 10.05
N VAL A 120 -15.71 17.72 10.85
CA VAL A 120 -17.06 18.23 10.58
C VAL A 120 -17.08 19.75 10.48
N ALA A 121 -16.32 20.46 11.34
CA ALA A 121 -16.21 21.91 11.24
C ALA A 121 -15.61 22.37 9.90
N VAL A 122 -14.60 21.65 9.39
CA VAL A 122 -14.01 21.95 8.07
C VAL A 122 -14.98 21.63 6.93
N ILE A 123 -15.65 20.47 6.97
CA ILE A 123 -16.68 20.07 5.99
C ILE A 123 -17.80 21.12 5.91
N ASN A 124 -18.28 21.62 7.05
CA ASN A 124 -19.32 22.65 7.12
C ASN A 124 -18.84 24.02 6.64
N SER A 125 -17.53 24.25 6.53
CA SER A 125 -16.94 25.50 6.01
C SER A 125 -16.84 25.55 4.48
N ILE A 126 -17.06 24.43 3.80
CA ILE A 126 -16.92 24.33 2.34
C ILE A 126 -18.04 25.11 1.66
N SER A 127 -17.66 25.95 0.69
CA SER A 127 -18.62 26.77 -0.03
C SER A 127 -19.43 25.96 -1.04
N GLN A 128 -20.66 26.41 -1.31
CA GLN A 128 -21.49 25.81 -2.36
C GLN A 128 -20.86 25.92 -3.76
N ASN A 129 -19.98 26.90 -3.98
CA ASN A 129 -19.31 27.05 -5.26
C ASN A 129 -18.27 25.93 -5.48
N GLU A 130 -17.42 25.66 -4.49
CA GLU A 130 -16.44 24.57 -4.55
C GLU A 130 -17.13 23.21 -4.76
N ILE A 131 -18.27 22.99 -4.10
CA ILE A 131 -19.08 21.78 -4.28
C ILE A 131 -19.56 21.65 -5.73
N ARG A 132 -20.12 22.71 -6.32
CA ARG A 132 -20.58 22.68 -7.72
C ARG A 132 -19.46 22.39 -8.71
N GLU A 133 -18.27 22.95 -8.49
CA GLU A 133 -17.10 22.69 -9.33
C GLU A 133 -16.67 21.23 -9.27
N LEU A 134 -16.63 20.64 -8.07
CA LEU A 134 -16.27 19.23 -7.90
C LEU A 134 -17.33 18.28 -8.49
N LEU A 135 -18.61 18.63 -8.40
CA LEU A 135 -19.68 17.86 -9.04
C LEU A 135 -19.56 17.85 -10.58
N ALA A 136 -19.19 18.99 -11.17
CA ALA A 136 -18.93 19.06 -12.61
C ALA A 136 -17.75 18.16 -13.02
N GLU A 137 -16.73 18.05 -12.17
CA GLU A 137 -15.65 17.09 -12.38
C GLU A 137 -16.14 15.64 -12.33
N TYR A 138 -17.00 15.30 -11.36
CA TYR A 138 -17.59 13.95 -11.27
C TYR A 138 -18.40 13.60 -12.52
N GLU A 139 -19.20 14.53 -13.04
CA GLU A 139 -20.01 14.38 -14.24
C GLU A 139 -19.16 14.16 -15.50
N GLN A 140 -17.96 14.73 -15.54
CA GLN A 140 -17.02 14.51 -16.64
C GLN A 140 -16.27 13.18 -16.53
N LYS A 141 -15.96 12.74 -15.30
CA LYS A 141 -15.06 11.61 -15.06
C LYS A 141 -15.78 10.28 -14.93
N TYR A 142 -17.02 10.25 -14.42
CA TYR A 142 -17.71 9.01 -14.03
C TYR A 142 -19.00 8.77 -14.80
N GLN A 143 -19.41 7.50 -14.84
CA GLN A 143 -20.76 7.15 -15.24
C GLN A 143 -21.68 7.32 -14.03
N ILE A 144 -22.51 8.35 -14.04
CA ILE A 144 -23.35 8.69 -12.88
C ILE A 144 -24.66 7.92 -12.93
N GLN A 145 -24.98 7.21 -11.84
CA GLN A 145 -26.26 6.56 -11.65
C GLN A 145 -27.40 7.58 -11.70
N LYS A 146 -28.53 7.24 -12.34
CA LYS A 146 -29.66 8.16 -12.60
C LYS A 146 -30.12 8.92 -11.35
N GLU A 147 -30.16 8.26 -10.20
CA GLU A 147 -30.57 8.85 -8.93
C GLU A 147 -29.66 10.00 -8.47
N LEU A 148 -28.40 10.03 -8.92
CA LEU A 148 -27.39 11.04 -8.57
C LEU A 148 -27.18 12.12 -9.65
N ALA A 149 -27.88 12.00 -10.79
CA ALA A 149 -27.86 13.00 -11.85
C ALA A 149 -28.38 14.37 -11.35
N ALA A 150 -28.21 15.42 -12.15
CA ALA A 150 -28.54 16.79 -11.75
C ALA A 150 -30.02 16.98 -11.32
N ASP A 151 -30.95 16.23 -11.91
CA ASP A 151 -32.38 16.16 -11.57
C ASP A 151 -32.76 14.88 -10.78
N GLY A 152 -31.76 14.11 -10.36
CA GLY A 152 -31.92 12.85 -9.65
C GLY A 152 -32.41 13.03 -8.22
N ALA A 153 -33.23 12.08 -7.75
CA ALA A 153 -33.85 12.13 -6.42
C ALA A 153 -32.85 12.08 -5.24
N GLN A 154 -31.61 11.62 -5.49
CA GLN A 154 -30.54 11.48 -4.49
C GLN A 154 -29.35 12.42 -4.76
N ARG A 155 -29.53 13.46 -5.58
CA ARG A 155 -28.48 14.43 -5.90
C ARG A 155 -27.81 15.00 -4.63
N ASN A 156 -28.60 15.30 -3.60
CA ASN A 156 -28.09 15.83 -2.32
C ASN A 156 -27.04 14.92 -1.66
N SER A 157 -27.14 13.60 -1.80
CA SER A 157 -26.15 12.65 -1.26
C SER A 157 -24.81 12.76 -2.00
N LEU A 158 -24.84 13.05 -3.31
CA LEU A 158 -23.65 13.34 -4.08
C LEU A 158 -23.02 14.69 -3.71
N GLU A 159 -23.85 15.71 -3.47
CA GLU A 159 -23.37 17.01 -2.97
C GLU A 159 -22.69 16.87 -1.60
N GLU A 160 -23.26 16.04 -0.72
CA GLU A 160 -22.65 15.71 0.56
C GLU A 160 -21.34 14.94 0.39
N ALA A 161 -21.25 14.03 -0.58
CA ALA A 161 -19.99 13.31 -0.86
C ALA A 161 -18.89 14.27 -1.31
N ALA A 162 -19.24 15.22 -2.19
CA ALA A 162 -18.34 16.28 -2.62
C ALA A 162 -17.92 17.19 -1.45
N ARG A 163 -18.85 17.55 -0.56
CA ARG A 163 -18.56 18.36 0.63
C ARG A 163 -17.58 17.65 1.57
N ILE A 164 -17.78 16.35 1.80
CA ILE A 164 -16.87 15.51 2.59
C ILE A 164 -15.49 15.41 1.94
N GLU A 165 -15.41 15.19 0.61
CA GLU A 165 -14.13 15.14 -0.13
C GLU A 165 -13.33 16.44 0.02
N LEU A 166 -13.98 17.58 -0.22
CA LEU A 166 -13.35 18.89 -0.10
C LEU A 166 -12.93 19.19 1.34
N GLY A 167 -13.76 18.84 2.32
CA GLY A 167 -13.45 19.02 3.74
C GLY A 167 -12.25 18.18 4.18
N LEU A 168 -12.24 16.89 3.83
CA LEU A 168 -11.09 16.00 4.06
C LEU A 168 -9.84 16.53 3.38
N LYS A 169 -9.90 16.84 2.09
CA LYS A 169 -8.76 17.38 1.33
C LYS A 169 -8.18 18.63 1.99
N LYS A 170 -9.03 19.60 2.31
CA LYS A 170 -8.63 20.85 2.97
C LYS A 170 -7.98 20.59 4.32
N PHE A 171 -8.53 19.67 5.12
CA PHE A 171 -7.96 19.29 6.42
C PHE A 171 -6.56 18.67 6.24
N LEU A 172 -6.43 17.72 5.30
CA LEU A 172 -5.19 17.01 5.02
C LEU A 172 -4.09 17.96 4.51
N GLU A 173 -4.42 18.83 3.56
CA GLU A 173 -3.49 19.82 3.00
C GLU A 173 -3.04 20.83 4.05
N THR A 174 -3.97 21.38 4.83
CA THR A 174 -3.66 22.37 5.87
C THR A 174 -2.76 21.79 6.96
N GLY A 175 -3.00 20.54 7.36
CA GLY A 175 -2.18 19.86 8.38
C GLY A 175 -0.88 19.23 7.85
N GLY A 176 -0.69 19.21 6.52
CA GLY A 176 0.45 18.55 5.88
C GLY A 176 0.44 17.02 6.08
N PHE A 177 -0.74 16.41 6.10
CA PHE A 177 -0.91 14.97 6.28
C PHE A 177 -0.67 14.21 4.98
N LYS A 178 -0.05 13.02 5.07
CA LYS A 178 0.22 12.13 3.93
C LYS A 178 -0.82 11.04 3.77
N GLY A 179 -1.64 10.82 4.79
CA GLY A 179 -2.71 9.85 4.79
C GLY A 179 -3.54 9.93 6.05
N PHE A 180 -4.61 9.15 6.08
CA PHE A 180 -5.59 9.21 7.16
C PHE A 180 -6.33 7.90 7.37
N THR A 181 -7.09 7.85 8.47
CA THR A 181 -8.02 6.76 8.76
C THR A 181 -9.39 7.32 9.11
N THR A 182 -10.43 6.52 8.88
CA THR A 182 -11.79 6.74 9.35
C THR A 182 -12.22 5.58 10.24
N THR A 183 -13.31 5.74 10.99
CA THR A 183 -13.99 4.63 11.66
C THR A 183 -15.50 4.81 11.56
N PHE A 184 -16.22 3.76 11.18
CA PHE A 184 -17.69 3.82 11.12
C PHE A 184 -18.33 3.89 12.51
N GLU A 185 -17.58 3.61 13.57
CA GLU A 185 -18.06 3.66 14.96
C GLU A 185 -18.08 5.08 15.56
N ASP A 186 -17.45 6.05 14.89
CA ASP A 186 -17.46 7.47 15.27
C ASP A 186 -17.70 8.37 14.04
N LEU A 187 -18.98 8.59 13.72
CA LEU A 187 -19.41 9.43 12.61
C LEU A 187 -20.26 10.62 13.09
N HIS A 188 -20.07 11.07 14.33
CA HIS A 188 -20.87 12.17 14.89
C HIS A 188 -20.68 13.45 14.05
N GLY A 189 -21.79 14.02 13.58
CA GLY A 189 -21.81 15.20 12.71
C GLY A 189 -21.59 14.93 11.21
N LEU A 190 -21.12 13.75 10.81
CA LEU A 190 -21.07 13.34 9.40
C LEU A 190 -22.43 12.82 8.95
N ILE A 191 -22.85 13.18 7.73
CA ILE A 191 -24.13 12.73 7.16
C ILE A 191 -24.04 11.32 6.58
N GLN A 192 -22.92 10.99 5.95
CA GLN A 192 -22.61 9.67 5.40
C GLN A 192 -21.16 9.27 5.71
N LEU A 193 -20.89 7.96 5.70
CA LEU A 193 -19.52 7.45 5.80
C LEU A 193 -18.71 7.90 4.56
N PRO A 194 -17.46 8.37 4.71
CA PRO A 194 -16.64 8.77 3.55
C PRO A 194 -16.31 7.59 2.62
N GLY A 195 -17.05 7.45 1.51
CA GLY A 195 -16.80 6.47 0.45
C GLY A 195 -16.05 7.07 -0.73
N LEU A 196 -16.78 7.70 -1.66
CA LEU A 196 -16.25 8.39 -2.84
C LEU A 196 -15.03 9.26 -2.53
N ALA A 197 -15.15 10.09 -1.49
CA ALA A 197 -14.09 10.98 -1.03
C ALA A 197 -12.77 10.25 -0.78
N VAL A 198 -12.83 9.09 -0.12
CA VAL A 198 -11.64 8.29 0.19
C VAL A 198 -11.06 7.65 -1.07
N GLN A 199 -11.91 7.11 -1.94
CA GLN A 199 -11.47 6.48 -3.19
C GLN A 199 -10.67 7.46 -4.06
N ARG A 200 -11.15 8.70 -4.14
CA ARG A 200 -10.52 9.79 -4.89
C ARG A 200 -9.28 10.37 -4.22
N LEU A 201 -9.28 10.53 -2.90
CA LEU A 201 -8.08 10.94 -2.15
C LEU A 201 -6.96 9.90 -2.25
N MET A 202 -7.29 8.61 -2.20
CA MET A 202 -6.30 7.57 -2.50
C MET A 202 -5.77 7.68 -3.94
N ALA A 203 -6.63 7.98 -4.92
CA ALA A 203 -6.19 8.18 -6.30
C ALA A 203 -5.25 9.39 -6.45
N ALA A 204 -5.44 10.42 -5.64
CA ALA A 204 -4.53 11.57 -5.52
C ALA A 204 -3.22 11.26 -4.76
N GLY A 205 -3.04 10.04 -4.25
CA GLY A 205 -1.80 9.58 -3.63
C GLY A 205 -1.78 9.62 -2.10
N TYR A 206 -2.91 9.91 -1.44
CA TYR A 206 -3.00 9.79 0.01
C TYR A 206 -3.00 8.32 0.44
N GLY A 207 -2.36 8.04 1.58
CA GLY A 207 -2.54 6.78 2.28
C GLY A 207 -3.90 6.72 2.97
N PHE A 208 -4.55 5.57 2.93
CA PHE A 208 -5.80 5.33 3.65
C PHE A 208 -5.80 3.93 4.27
N GLY A 209 -6.37 3.84 5.46
CA GLY A 209 -6.71 2.58 6.12
C GLY A 209 -8.02 2.75 6.86
N ALA A 210 -8.90 1.78 6.69
CA ALA A 210 -10.24 1.81 7.28
C ALA A 210 -10.20 1.39 8.77
N GLU A 211 -11.30 1.66 9.49
CA GLU A 211 -11.49 1.29 10.90
C GLU A 211 -10.35 1.69 11.86
N GLY A 212 -9.75 2.85 11.61
CA GLY A 212 -8.64 3.36 12.41
C GLY A 212 -7.27 2.73 12.10
N ASP A 213 -7.15 1.93 11.04
CA ASP A 213 -5.93 1.21 10.67
C ASP A 213 -4.83 2.11 10.08
N TRP A 214 -4.08 2.70 10.99
CA TRP A 214 -3.00 3.62 10.67
C TRP A 214 -1.76 2.93 10.08
N LYS A 215 -1.58 1.61 10.30
CA LYS A 215 -0.46 0.86 9.73
C LYS A 215 -0.69 0.65 8.23
N THR A 216 -1.88 0.21 7.86
CA THR A 216 -2.24 0.06 6.45
C THR A 216 -2.29 1.41 5.74
N ALA A 217 -2.77 2.48 6.39
CA ALA A 217 -2.71 3.82 5.81
C ALA A 217 -1.28 4.25 5.44
N ALA A 218 -0.31 4.02 6.32
CA ALA A 218 1.10 4.31 6.06
C ALA A 218 1.68 3.42 4.95
N LEU A 219 1.34 2.13 4.95
CA LEU A 219 1.76 1.19 3.92
C LEU A 219 1.23 1.58 2.53
N VAL A 220 -0.06 1.90 2.41
CA VAL A 220 -0.68 2.33 1.14
C VAL A 220 0.00 3.60 0.63
N ARG A 221 0.33 4.56 1.52
CA ARG A 221 1.11 5.75 1.13
C ARG A 221 2.49 5.37 0.58
N ALA A 222 3.24 4.52 1.28
CA ALA A 222 4.56 4.09 0.84
C ALA A 222 4.50 3.39 -0.53
N MET A 223 3.51 2.51 -0.73
CA MET A 223 3.30 1.81 -2.00
C MET A 223 2.90 2.77 -3.13
N LYS A 224 2.07 3.79 -2.86
CA LYS A 224 1.74 4.85 -3.83
C LYS A 224 2.98 5.63 -4.26
N VAL A 225 3.91 5.92 -3.33
CA VAL A 225 5.17 6.60 -3.65
C VAL A 225 6.06 5.71 -4.52
N MET A 226 6.21 4.43 -4.18
CA MET A 226 6.99 3.49 -5.01
C MET A 226 6.42 3.37 -6.43
N ALA A 227 5.09 3.33 -6.55
CA ALA A 227 4.37 3.14 -7.81
C ALA A 227 4.33 4.37 -8.72
N TYR A 228 4.85 5.53 -8.29
CA TYR A 228 4.75 6.77 -9.05
C TYR A 228 5.31 6.63 -10.48
N GLY A 229 4.46 6.84 -11.49
CA GLY A 229 4.85 6.74 -12.91
C GLY A 229 5.03 5.32 -13.43
N LEU A 230 4.75 4.28 -12.63
CA LEU A 230 4.65 2.90 -13.12
C LEU A 230 3.25 2.63 -13.70
N LYS A 231 3.18 1.66 -14.62
CA LYS A 231 1.89 1.16 -15.13
C LYS A 231 1.24 0.29 -14.05
N GLY A 232 -0.07 0.41 -13.89
CA GLY A 232 -0.85 -0.30 -12.88
C GLY A 232 -1.22 0.60 -11.70
N GLY A 233 -2.16 0.14 -10.88
CA GLY A 233 -2.64 0.88 -9.72
C GLY A 233 -2.18 0.30 -8.39
N THR A 234 -2.43 1.07 -7.33
CA THR A 234 -2.20 0.67 -5.93
C THR A 234 -3.39 1.13 -5.10
N SER A 235 -3.92 0.26 -4.23
CA SER A 235 -5.12 0.53 -3.43
C SER A 235 -5.00 -0.04 -2.03
N PHE A 236 -5.75 0.52 -1.09
CA PHE A 236 -6.23 -0.24 0.07
C PHE A 236 -7.12 -1.40 -0.40
N MET A 237 -7.09 -2.53 0.31
CA MET A 237 -7.85 -3.73 -0.02
C MET A 237 -8.09 -4.60 1.22
N GLU A 238 -9.17 -5.38 1.19
CA GLU A 238 -9.48 -6.42 2.17
C GLU A 238 -9.97 -7.69 1.47
N ASP A 239 -9.49 -8.86 1.91
CA ASP A 239 -9.99 -10.16 1.48
C ASP A 239 -11.42 -10.37 2.00
N TYR A 240 -12.44 -10.26 1.13
CA TYR A 240 -13.85 -10.22 1.54
C TYR A 240 -14.51 -11.60 1.62
N THR A 241 -14.32 -12.42 0.59
CA THR A 241 -14.94 -13.76 0.54
C THR A 241 -14.22 -14.69 -0.42
N TYR A 242 -14.48 -16.00 -0.30
CA TYR A 242 -13.82 -17.03 -1.10
C TYR A 242 -14.77 -17.71 -2.09
N HIS A 243 -14.24 -18.01 -3.27
CA HIS A 243 -14.80 -19.00 -4.19
C HIS A 243 -14.03 -20.31 -4.01
N LEU A 244 -14.63 -21.33 -3.40
CA LEU A 244 -13.95 -22.57 -2.96
C LEU A 244 -14.16 -23.76 -3.90
N GLN A 245 -14.38 -23.49 -5.18
CA GLN A 245 -14.49 -24.56 -6.16
C GLN A 245 -13.12 -25.22 -6.42
N GLU A 246 -13.06 -26.54 -6.34
CA GLU A 246 -11.84 -27.31 -6.59
C GLU A 246 -11.25 -26.99 -7.98
N GLY A 247 -9.93 -26.78 -8.04
CA GLY A 247 -9.21 -26.35 -9.25
C GLY A 247 -9.43 -24.90 -9.68
N ARG A 248 -10.34 -24.14 -9.03
CA ARG A 248 -10.67 -22.75 -9.38
C ARG A 248 -10.83 -21.87 -8.14
N MET A 249 -10.03 -22.11 -7.11
CA MET A 249 -10.15 -21.38 -5.85
C MET A 249 -9.67 -19.92 -5.99
N LYS A 250 -10.49 -18.97 -5.52
CA LYS A 250 -10.24 -17.53 -5.64
C LYS A 250 -10.65 -16.77 -4.39
N VAL A 251 -10.11 -15.57 -4.24
CA VAL A 251 -10.51 -14.56 -3.27
C VAL A 251 -11.17 -13.40 -4.02
N LEU A 252 -12.33 -12.96 -3.54
CA LEU A 252 -12.90 -11.67 -3.92
C LEU A 252 -12.49 -10.67 -2.84
N GLY A 253 -11.70 -9.67 -3.23
CA GLY A 253 -11.36 -8.54 -2.38
C GLY A 253 -12.16 -7.29 -2.71
N ALA A 254 -12.47 -6.54 -1.67
CA ALA A 254 -13.21 -5.29 -1.73
C ALA A 254 -12.93 -4.48 -0.45
N HIS A 255 -13.72 -3.45 -0.23
CA HIS A 255 -14.00 -2.91 1.09
C HIS A 255 -15.46 -2.43 1.15
N MET A 256 -15.92 -1.90 2.28
CA MET A 256 -17.30 -1.46 2.41
C MET A 256 -17.64 -0.36 1.41
N LEU A 257 -16.70 0.55 1.13
CA LEU A 257 -16.78 1.58 0.09
C LEU A 257 -15.41 1.80 -0.60
N GLU A 258 -14.32 1.71 0.15
CA GLU A 258 -13.09 2.47 -0.06
C GLU A 258 -12.04 1.76 -0.94
N VAL A 259 -12.42 1.35 -2.15
CA VAL A 259 -11.46 0.81 -3.14
C VAL A 259 -11.03 1.89 -4.13
N CYS A 260 -9.72 2.10 -4.27
CA CYS A 260 -9.16 3.20 -5.06
C CYS A 260 -9.36 2.99 -6.57
N GLU A 261 -9.89 3.98 -7.27
CA GLU A 261 -10.09 3.95 -8.72
C GLU A 261 -8.82 3.78 -9.56
N SER A 262 -7.62 3.94 -8.98
CA SER A 262 -6.36 3.75 -9.72
C SER A 262 -6.16 2.30 -10.22
N ILE A 263 -6.90 1.33 -9.68
CA ILE A 263 -6.89 -0.07 -10.12
C ILE A 263 -8.11 -0.43 -10.99
N ALA A 264 -8.89 0.54 -11.47
CA ALA A 264 -10.08 0.26 -12.29
C ALA A 264 -9.70 -0.18 -13.71
N ALA A 265 -10.39 -1.20 -14.25
CA ALA A 265 -10.20 -1.68 -15.62
C ALA A 265 -10.80 -0.76 -16.70
N GLY A 266 -11.56 0.26 -16.29
CA GLY A 266 -12.27 1.18 -17.16
C GLY A 266 -12.85 2.35 -16.38
N GLN A 267 -13.77 3.09 -17.00
CA GLN A 267 -14.43 4.21 -16.34
C GLN A 267 -15.31 3.72 -15.17
N PRO A 268 -15.07 4.18 -13.93
CA PRO A 268 -15.90 3.80 -12.79
C PRO A 268 -17.34 4.30 -12.89
N SER A 269 -18.26 3.50 -12.35
CA SER A 269 -19.66 3.86 -12.12
C SER A 269 -19.79 4.54 -10.76
N LEU A 270 -20.45 5.71 -10.70
CA LEU A 270 -20.69 6.47 -9.49
C LEU A 270 -22.11 6.19 -9.00
N GLU A 271 -22.22 5.44 -7.91
CA GLU A 271 -23.45 4.81 -7.46
C GLU A 271 -23.78 5.16 -6.00
N ILE A 272 -25.06 5.09 -5.66
CA ILE A 272 -25.58 5.22 -4.30
C ILE A 272 -26.32 3.94 -3.91
N HIS A 273 -26.01 3.42 -2.73
CA HIS A 273 -26.65 2.23 -2.18
C HIS A 273 -26.73 2.31 -0.66
N PRO A 274 -27.69 1.61 -0.04
CA PRO A 274 -27.77 1.53 1.40
C PRO A 274 -26.51 0.92 2.04
N LEU A 275 -26.11 1.49 3.18
CA LEU A 275 -25.09 0.93 4.07
C LEU A 275 -25.59 1.02 5.51
N SER A 276 -25.90 -0.13 6.12
CA SER A 276 -26.37 -0.19 7.51
C SER A 276 -25.23 0.04 8.53
N ILE A 277 -24.00 -0.29 8.14
CA ILE A 277 -22.80 -0.12 8.98
C ILE A 277 -22.56 1.38 9.20
N GLY A 278 -22.43 1.78 10.48
CA GLY A 278 -22.29 3.17 10.90
C GLY A 278 -23.61 3.94 11.05
N GLY A 279 -24.76 3.41 10.60
CA GLY A 279 -26.10 3.97 10.85
C GLY A 279 -26.32 5.37 10.26
N LYS A 280 -25.76 5.63 9.08
CA LYS A 280 -25.82 6.92 8.38
C LYS A 280 -26.65 6.86 7.10
N ALA A 281 -26.77 8.00 6.41
CA ALA A 281 -27.41 8.06 5.11
C ALA A 281 -26.63 7.22 4.08
N ASP A 282 -27.34 6.80 3.03
CA ASP A 282 -26.81 5.97 1.95
C ASP A 282 -25.59 6.64 1.27
N PRO A 283 -24.37 6.06 1.42
CA PRO A 283 -23.17 6.68 0.90
C PRO A 283 -23.01 6.50 -0.60
N VAL A 284 -22.43 7.52 -1.24
CA VAL A 284 -22.00 7.44 -2.63
C VAL A 284 -20.62 6.80 -2.74
N ARG A 285 -20.41 5.93 -3.74
CA ARG A 285 -19.15 5.24 -4.02
C ARG A 285 -18.90 5.06 -5.52
N LEU A 286 -17.65 4.74 -5.86
CA LEU A 286 -17.27 4.22 -7.17
C LEU A 286 -17.33 2.70 -7.18
N VAL A 287 -17.93 2.15 -8.23
CA VAL A 287 -18.08 0.71 -8.49
C VAL A 287 -17.40 0.39 -9.82
N PHE A 288 -16.51 -0.62 -9.80
CA PHE A 288 -15.74 -1.07 -10.95
C PHE A 288 -15.12 -2.45 -10.70
N ASN A 289 -14.61 -3.08 -11.77
CA ASN A 289 -13.77 -4.27 -11.71
C ASN A 289 -12.30 -3.88 -11.87
N VAL A 290 -11.40 -4.69 -11.31
CA VAL A 290 -9.95 -4.59 -11.47
C VAL A 290 -9.49 -5.41 -12.67
N PRO A 291 -8.55 -4.93 -13.50
CA PRO A 291 -8.10 -5.64 -14.70
C PRO A 291 -7.30 -6.88 -14.33
N GLU A 292 -7.25 -7.85 -15.23
CA GLU A 292 -6.46 -9.08 -15.07
C GLU A 292 -4.95 -8.80 -15.04
N GLY A 293 -4.22 -9.70 -14.38
CA GLY A 293 -2.76 -9.72 -14.36
C GLY A 293 -2.16 -9.85 -12.97
N ARG A 294 -0.83 -9.97 -12.93
CA ARG A 294 -0.05 -10.08 -11.70
C ARG A 294 -0.26 -8.89 -10.78
N ALA A 295 -0.37 -9.19 -9.50
CA ALA A 295 -0.44 -8.22 -8.43
C ALA A 295 0.24 -8.76 -7.17
N LEU A 296 0.27 -7.95 -6.12
CA LEU A 296 0.61 -8.39 -4.78
C LEU A 296 -0.32 -7.75 -3.74
N ASN A 297 -0.50 -8.47 -2.63
CA ASN A 297 -1.06 -7.95 -1.39
C ASN A 297 0.06 -7.84 -0.36
N ALA A 298 0.14 -6.71 0.33
CA ALA A 298 1.13 -6.45 1.38
C ALA A 298 0.45 -6.05 2.69
N SER A 299 0.99 -6.49 3.83
CA SER A 299 0.51 -6.14 5.17
C SER A 299 1.66 -5.84 6.11
N ILE A 300 1.58 -4.72 6.85
CA ILE A 300 2.50 -4.43 7.97
C ILE A 300 1.77 -4.73 9.26
N ILE A 301 2.30 -5.68 10.03
CA ILE A 301 1.77 -6.06 11.33
C ILE A 301 2.76 -5.73 12.44
N ASP A 302 2.19 -5.38 13.59
CA ASP A 302 2.94 -5.19 14.84
C ASP A 302 2.85 -6.48 15.66
N LEU A 303 4.00 -7.10 15.92
CA LEU A 303 4.10 -8.31 16.75
C LEU A 303 4.42 -7.96 18.23
N GLY A 304 4.35 -6.68 18.59
CA GLY A 304 4.61 -6.13 19.91
C GLY A 304 6.06 -5.69 20.08
N ASN A 305 7.03 -6.57 19.78
CA ASN A 305 8.46 -6.25 19.90
C ASN A 305 9.11 -5.78 18.59
N ARG A 306 8.44 -5.96 17.45
CA ARG A 306 8.94 -5.65 16.10
C ARG A 306 7.80 -5.62 15.08
N PHE A 307 8.09 -5.05 13.92
CA PHE A 307 7.18 -5.09 12.76
C PHE A 307 7.59 -6.18 11.77
N ARG A 308 6.58 -6.71 11.06
CA ARG A 308 6.74 -7.62 9.92
C ARG A 308 5.97 -7.07 8.73
N LEU A 309 6.63 -7.04 7.57
CA LEU A 309 6.01 -6.86 6.26
C LEU A 309 5.79 -8.25 5.64
N LEU A 310 4.53 -8.60 5.45
CA LEU A 310 4.12 -9.83 4.77
C LEU A 310 3.61 -9.49 3.37
N VAL A 311 4.10 -10.18 2.35
CA VAL A 311 3.71 -9.98 0.96
C VAL A 311 3.26 -11.30 0.35
N ASN A 312 2.12 -11.29 -0.33
CA ASN A 312 1.65 -12.40 -1.13
C ASN A 312 1.50 -11.97 -2.59
N GLU A 313 2.22 -12.63 -3.51
CA GLU A 313 1.96 -12.48 -4.95
C GLU A 313 0.63 -13.15 -5.31
N VAL A 314 -0.16 -12.49 -6.16
CA VAL A 314 -1.48 -12.95 -6.58
C VAL A 314 -1.69 -12.73 -8.08
N GLU A 315 -2.58 -13.52 -8.69
CA GLU A 315 -2.99 -13.34 -10.09
C GLU A 315 -4.45 -12.88 -10.14
N VAL A 316 -4.68 -11.66 -10.63
CA VAL A 316 -6.03 -11.10 -10.79
C VAL A 316 -6.68 -11.69 -12.03
N THR A 317 -7.93 -12.13 -11.89
CA THR A 317 -8.74 -12.69 -12.98
C THR A 317 -10.07 -11.95 -13.07
N ALA A 318 -10.65 -11.88 -14.27
CA ALA A 318 -11.98 -11.31 -14.42
C ALA A 318 -13.04 -12.20 -13.73
N PRO A 319 -14.11 -11.61 -13.18
CA PRO A 319 -15.29 -12.37 -12.79
C PRO A 319 -15.87 -13.14 -13.98
N GLU A 320 -16.24 -14.41 -13.78
CA GLU A 320 -16.87 -15.24 -14.83
C GLU A 320 -18.30 -14.80 -15.18
N HIS A 321 -18.93 -14.04 -14.27
CA HIS A 321 -20.29 -13.56 -14.38
C HIS A 321 -20.39 -12.12 -13.87
N ASP A 322 -21.40 -11.40 -14.36
CA ASP A 322 -21.75 -10.08 -13.84
C ASP A 322 -22.16 -10.16 -12.37
N LEU A 323 -21.83 -9.10 -11.61
CA LEU A 323 -22.12 -8.98 -10.18
C LEU A 323 -23.12 -7.85 -9.91
N PRO A 324 -24.36 -7.89 -10.48
CA PRO A 324 -25.27 -6.75 -10.52
C PRO A 324 -25.83 -6.33 -9.15
N LYS A 325 -25.68 -7.18 -8.13
CA LYS A 325 -26.12 -6.92 -6.76
C LYS A 325 -24.98 -6.58 -5.80
N LEU A 326 -23.73 -6.58 -6.27
CA LEU A 326 -22.57 -6.25 -5.46
C LEU A 326 -22.30 -4.75 -5.58
N PRO A 327 -22.59 -3.93 -4.56
CA PRO A 327 -22.69 -2.49 -4.75
C PRO A 327 -21.35 -1.77 -4.53
N VAL A 328 -20.23 -2.51 -4.61
CA VAL A 328 -18.86 -2.04 -4.36
C VAL A 328 -17.94 -2.46 -5.48
N ALA A 329 -16.89 -1.67 -5.69
CA ALA A 329 -15.75 -2.06 -6.51
C ALA A 329 -15.05 -3.29 -5.92
N ARG A 330 -14.49 -4.13 -6.80
CA ARG A 330 -13.95 -5.43 -6.39
C ARG A 330 -12.82 -5.93 -7.29
N ALA A 331 -11.93 -6.71 -6.70
CA ALA A 331 -10.94 -7.52 -7.39
C ALA A 331 -11.19 -9.00 -7.12
N LEU A 332 -10.90 -9.86 -8.09
CA LEU A 332 -10.97 -11.31 -7.92
C LEU A 332 -9.60 -11.89 -8.28
N TRP A 333 -8.96 -12.60 -7.35
CA TRP A 333 -7.61 -13.12 -7.58
C TRP A 333 -7.44 -14.55 -7.07
N THR A 334 -6.41 -15.22 -7.59
CA THR A 334 -5.86 -16.44 -7.01
C THR A 334 -4.55 -16.09 -6.32
N PRO A 335 -4.41 -16.31 -5.00
CA PRO A 335 -3.13 -16.11 -4.34
C PRO A 335 -2.16 -17.22 -4.74
N LEU A 336 -0.89 -16.87 -4.91
CA LEU A 336 0.16 -17.83 -5.24
C LEU A 336 0.67 -18.51 -3.94
N PRO A 337 1.02 -19.81 -3.98
CA PRO A 337 0.95 -20.70 -5.14
C PRO A 337 -0.46 -21.25 -5.40
N ASN A 338 -1.35 -21.14 -4.42
CA ASN A 338 -2.79 -21.42 -4.50
C ASN A 338 -3.47 -20.93 -3.22
N LEU A 339 -4.81 -20.86 -3.20
CA LEU A 339 -5.59 -20.42 -2.03
C LEU A 339 -5.24 -21.15 -0.74
N LYS A 340 -5.09 -22.47 -0.77
CA LYS A 340 -4.87 -23.27 0.45
C LYS A 340 -3.53 -22.92 1.10
N ILE A 341 -2.45 -22.92 0.30
CA ILE A 341 -1.10 -22.61 0.80
C ILE A 341 -0.97 -21.12 1.12
N GLY A 342 -1.45 -20.23 0.25
CA GLY A 342 -1.36 -18.79 0.44
C GLY A 342 -2.06 -18.35 1.73
N ALA A 343 -3.30 -18.80 1.94
CA ALA A 343 -4.05 -18.50 3.16
C ALA A 343 -3.44 -19.15 4.41
N GLU A 344 -2.97 -20.41 4.34
CA GLU A 344 -2.31 -21.06 5.48
C GLU A 344 -1.05 -20.30 5.89
N ALA A 345 -0.17 -19.97 4.93
CA ALA A 345 1.04 -19.20 5.19
C ALA A 345 0.73 -17.81 5.77
N TRP A 346 -0.28 -17.12 5.23
CA TRP A 346 -0.69 -15.79 5.70
C TRP A 346 -1.16 -15.83 7.16
N ILE A 347 -2.00 -16.80 7.51
CA ILE A 347 -2.49 -17.01 8.88
C ILE A 347 -1.34 -17.36 9.83
N LEU A 348 -0.43 -18.26 9.42
CA LEU A 348 0.74 -18.63 10.22
C LEU A 348 1.68 -17.45 10.49
N ALA A 349 1.81 -16.53 9.53
CA ALA A 349 2.59 -15.31 9.68
C ALA A 349 1.88 -14.21 10.47
N GLY A 350 0.57 -14.38 10.74
CA GLY A 350 -0.26 -13.40 11.46
C GLY A 350 -0.65 -12.19 10.61
N GLY A 351 -0.69 -12.32 9.29
CA GLY A 351 -1.04 -11.21 8.38
C GLY A 351 -2.43 -10.64 8.65
N ALA A 352 -2.60 -9.33 8.44
CA ALA A 352 -3.89 -8.66 8.61
C ALA A 352 -4.89 -9.04 7.51
N HIS A 353 -6.17 -8.73 7.74
CA HIS A 353 -7.21 -8.74 6.70
C HIS A 353 -7.09 -7.50 5.79
N HIS A 354 -6.60 -6.38 6.33
CA HIS A 354 -6.26 -5.19 5.55
C HIS A 354 -4.90 -5.32 4.86
N THR A 355 -4.88 -4.96 3.58
CA THR A 355 -3.69 -5.01 2.74
C THR A 355 -3.56 -3.74 1.89
N GLY A 356 -2.31 -3.44 1.51
CA GLY A 356 -2.03 -2.68 0.31
C GLY A 356 -1.99 -3.63 -0.88
N PHE A 357 -2.88 -3.44 -1.84
CA PHE A 357 -2.91 -4.17 -3.11
C PHE A 357 -2.19 -3.35 -4.18
N SER A 358 -1.39 -3.99 -5.05
CA SER A 358 -0.77 -3.30 -6.19
C SER A 358 -0.56 -4.19 -7.41
N GLN A 359 -0.89 -3.64 -8.59
CA GLN A 359 -0.50 -4.17 -9.91
C GLN A 359 0.74 -3.47 -10.48
N ALA A 360 1.24 -2.44 -9.80
CA ALA A 360 2.39 -1.65 -10.24
C ALA A 360 3.70 -2.12 -9.59
N LEU A 361 3.62 -2.69 -8.38
CA LEU A 361 4.79 -3.07 -7.60
C LEU A 361 5.09 -4.56 -7.71
N THR A 362 6.36 -4.89 -7.51
CA THR A 362 6.87 -6.26 -7.47
C THR A 362 7.34 -6.61 -6.06
N LYS A 363 7.59 -7.90 -5.81
CA LYS A 363 8.19 -8.35 -4.56
C LYS A 363 9.52 -7.66 -4.22
N GLU A 364 10.36 -7.36 -5.22
CA GLU A 364 11.65 -6.67 -5.01
C GLU A 364 11.47 -5.24 -4.46
N HIS A 365 10.43 -4.51 -4.89
CA HIS A 365 10.12 -3.20 -4.32
C HIS A 365 9.84 -3.29 -2.82
N MET A 366 9.06 -4.30 -2.43
CA MET A 366 8.64 -4.49 -1.04
C MET A 366 9.77 -5.03 -0.16
N GLU A 367 10.60 -5.92 -0.69
CA GLU A 367 11.80 -6.43 -0.04
C GLU A 367 12.80 -5.29 0.23
N ASP A 368 13.10 -4.47 -0.79
CA ASP A 368 13.99 -3.32 -0.66
C ASP A 368 13.44 -2.31 0.37
N PHE A 369 12.13 -2.07 0.37
CA PHE A 369 11.48 -1.21 1.36
C PHE A 369 11.61 -1.76 2.78
N ALA A 370 11.42 -3.07 2.99
CA ALA A 370 11.58 -3.68 4.30
C ALA A 370 13.03 -3.63 4.80
N GLU A 371 14.01 -3.82 3.92
CA GLU A 371 15.43 -3.67 4.26
C GLU A 371 15.75 -2.23 4.68
N ILE A 372 15.24 -1.24 3.93
CA ILE A 372 15.39 0.19 4.23
C ILE A 372 14.74 0.57 5.57
N ALA A 373 13.55 0.04 5.84
CA ALA A 373 12.83 0.23 7.09
C ALA A 373 13.44 -0.57 8.26
N GLY A 374 14.29 -1.55 7.97
CA GLY A 374 14.87 -2.46 8.96
C GLY A 374 13.82 -3.28 9.70
N ILE A 375 12.88 -3.87 8.97
CA ILE A 375 11.82 -4.74 9.49
C ILE A 375 11.90 -6.14 8.85
N GLU A 376 11.18 -7.12 9.40
CA GLU A 376 11.12 -8.45 8.77
C GLU A 376 10.34 -8.39 7.47
N TYR A 377 10.85 -9.06 6.44
CA TYR A 377 10.15 -9.32 5.20
C TYR A 377 9.84 -10.82 5.10
N LEU A 378 8.61 -11.15 4.73
CA LEU A 378 8.20 -12.51 4.37
C LEU A 378 7.42 -12.49 3.08
N LEU A 379 7.76 -13.43 2.20
CA LEU A 379 7.15 -13.59 0.89
C LEU A 379 6.35 -14.89 0.83
N ILE A 380 5.16 -14.80 0.23
CA ILE A 380 4.32 -15.91 -0.17
C ILE A 380 4.13 -15.81 -1.69
N ASP A 381 4.71 -16.76 -2.42
CA ASP A 381 4.72 -16.82 -3.88
C ASP A 381 4.65 -18.29 -4.39
N ASP A 382 4.89 -18.50 -5.69
CA ASP A 382 4.83 -19.81 -6.34
C ASP A 382 5.71 -20.89 -5.68
N ASP A 383 6.83 -20.51 -5.08
CA ASP A 383 7.81 -21.43 -4.50
C ASP A 383 7.53 -21.74 -3.02
N THR A 384 6.47 -21.15 -2.46
CA THR A 384 6.18 -21.24 -1.03
C THR A 384 5.76 -22.65 -0.62
N GLN A 385 6.54 -23.23 0.31
CA GLN A 385 6.22 -24.48 0.98
C GLN A 385 6.05 -24.23 2.48
N ILE A 386 4.89 -24.64 3.03
CA ILE A 386 4.52 -24.41 4.44
C ILE A 386 5.58 -24.86 5.44
N SER A 387 6.24 -26.00 5.19
CA SER A 387 7.26 -26.54 6.08
C SER A 387 8.52 -25.66 6.15
N THR A 388 8.94 -25.10 5.01
CA THR A 388 10.06 -24.15 4.91
C THR A 388 9.66 -22.80 5.46
N PHE A 389 8.47 -22.30 5.13
CA PHE A 389 7.93 -21.04 5.63
C PHE A 389 7.85 -21.03 7.17
N LYS A 390 7.39 -22.13 7.79
CA LYS A 390 7.40 -22.28 9.26
C LYS A 390 8.82 -22.27 9.86
N LYS A 391 9.84 -22.75 9.14
CA LYS A 391 11.24 -22.69 9.61
C LYS A 391 11.75 -21.26 9.53
N GLU A 392 11.50 -20.57 8.43
CA GLU A 392 11.87 -19.17 8.23
C GLU A 392 11.25 -18.27 9.30
N LEU A 393 9.96 -18.42 9.60
CA LEU A 393 9.31 -17.73 10.71
C LEU A 393 10.06 -17.87 12.04
N ARG A 394 10.53 -19.08 12.37
CA ARG A 394 11.26 -19.35 13.62
C ARG A 394 12.69 -18.81 13.61
N TRP A 395 13.37 -18.88 12.47
CA TRP A 395 14.73 -18.35 12.32
C TRP A 395 14.73 -16.82 12.39
N ASN A 396 13.78 -16.20 11.69
CA ASN A 396 13.62 -14.76 11.67
C ASN A 396 13.21 -14.23 13.05
N GLU A 397 12.34 -14.93 13.78
CA GLU A 397 11.98 -14.56 15.16
C GLU A 397 13.23 -14.36 16.03
N LEU A 398 14.16 -15.33 16.01
CA LEU A 398 15.41 -15.23 16.76
C LEU A 398 16.30 -14.09 16.23
N TYR A 399 16.46 -13.98 14.90
CA TYR A 399 17.29 -12.95 14.29
C TYR A 399 16.79 -11.55 14.65
N TYR A 400 15.52 -11.23 14.40
CA TYR A 400 14.98 -9.88 14.63
C TYR A 400 14.81 -9.54 16.11
N HIS A 401 14.67 -10.54 16.99
CA HIS A 401 14.72 -10.33 18.44
C HIS A 401 16.10 -9.87 18.90
N LEU A 402 17.18 -10.45 18.33
CA LEU A 402 18.56 -10.15 18.73
C LEU A 402 19.20 -9.01 17.92
N ALA A 403 18.74 -8.76 16.69
CA ALA A 403 19.35 -7.81 15.76
C ALA A 403 19.36 -6.36 16.26
N GLN A 404 18.44 -6.02 17.17
CA GLN A 404 18.39 -4.69 17.79
C GLN A 404 19.41 -4.51 18.94
N GLY A 405 20.21 -5.54 19.23
CA GLY A 405 21.10 -5.63 20.38
C GLY A 405 20.36 -6.17 21.61
N ILE A 406 21.07 -6.90 22.46
CA ILE A 406 20.58 -7.25 23.80
C ILE A 406 20.68 -5.96 24.61
N ARG A 407 19.54 -5.39 25.01
CA ARG A 407 19.52 -4.31 25.99
C ARG A 407 19.68 -4.97 27.36
N ASP A 408 20.77 -4.65 28.05
CA ASP A 408 21.00 -5.01 29.45
C ASP A 408 19.98 -4.33 30.38
#